data_AF-A0A916N197-F1
#
_entry.id   AF-A0A916N197-F1
#
_cell.length_a   1.000
_cell.length_b   1.000
_cell.length_c   1.000
_cell.angle_alpha   90.00
_cell.angle_beta   90.00
_cell.angle_gamma   90.00
#
_symmetry.space_group_name_H-M   'P 1'
#
loop_
_entity.id
_entity.type
_entity.pdbx_description
1 polymer ?
#
loop_
_entity_poly.entity_id
_entity_poly.type
_entity_poly.pdbx_seq_one_letter_code
_entity_poly.pdbx_strand_id
1 'polypeptide(L)'
;MPSIGTELGFTAEGQYKGQSFKASGNGEPVLGLRDENMPYPLKIDLTVGHTAVQAEGSITSLLQLSALDMHITMHGKSLAQLFPLLGIALPKTGAYVTEGHLVHSKKMWRYKDFAGRFGKSDIAGTIQVDTGGKRPAMTANLVSKLLDIEDLGPLIGAQPGSLKTAQRAAPATSQPAATTSVQARVLPDLPFNTERWDSVDADVTLKAGTIRRAKELPLEDLVVHLRLRDSVLTLDPLDLGLAGGQLNSTISLDGRKDPVQARARIRTKKIHLAKLFPTVNLNKNSIGEINGEFNLSGTGNSVGQMLANSNGRVGLIVADGEISKMMMEKAGLHLWEILQLKMSGDKLIKLRCGVADFNVKQGIMHANALIFDTEITTIVVTGTIDLRQERLDLTLNQKTKDTSPLALRSPIYIRGSFASPVIEVNKWRVAARGLGAVALAVANPLLTLLPLIDAGPGKDSDCGQLVRDVRVLPH
;
A
#
# COMPACT_ATOMS: atom_id res chain seq x y z
N MET A 1 -10.23 59.21 -1.41
CA MET A 1 -10.50 59.77 -0.07
C MET A 1 -10.65 58.59 0.88
N PRO A 2 -9.91 58.50 2.00
CA PRO A 2 -10.16 57.43 2.96
C PRO A 2 -11.51 57.74 3.62
N SER A 3 -12.49 56.87 3.46
CA SER A 3 -13.76 56.99 4.17
C SER A 3 -13.50 56.81 5.66
N ILE A 4 -13.68 57.88 6.43
CA ILE A 4 -13.76 57.83 7.89
C ILE A 4 -15.12 57.21 8.22
N GLY A 5 -15.22 55.89 8.07
CA GLY A 5 -16.38 55.09 8.45
C GLY A 5 -15.98 54.17 9.59
N THR A 6 -16.72 54.19 10.69
CA THR A 6 -16.54 53.26 11.81
C THR A 6 -16.68 51.84 11.29
N GLU A 7 -15.65 51.00 11.46
CA GLU A 7 -15.73 49.56 11.13
C GLU A 7 -16.93 48.93 11.85
N LEU A 8 -17.68 48.09 11.14
CA LEU A 8 -18.78 47.33 11.70
C LEU A 8 -18.25 46.01 12.27
N GLY A 9 -18.14 45.94 13.60
CA GLY A 9 -17.93 44.68 14.30
C GLY A 9 -19.23 43.86 14.38
N PHE A 10 -19.15 42.55 14.17
CA PHE A 10 -20.31 41.66 14.29
C PHE A 10 -19.95 40.34 14.98
N THR A 11 -20.96 39.73 15.58
CA THR A 11 -20.96 38.35 16.05
C THR A 11 -22.24 37.66 15.60
N ALA A 12 -22.15 36.36 15.28
CA ALA A 12 -23.29 35.57 14.87
C ALA A 12 -23.15 34.13 15.38
N GLU A 13 -24.25 33.55 15.83
CA GLU A 13 -24.32 32.14 16.24
C GLU A 13 -25.57 31.51 15.66
N GLY A 14 -25.52 30.21 15.33
CA GLY A 14 -26.70 29.52 14.82
C GLY A 14 -26.38 28.11 14.32
N GLN A 15 -27.17 27.66 13.34
CA GLN A 15 -26.94 26.39 12.65
C GLN A 15 -26.90 26.60 11.14
N TYR A 16 -25.91 25.99 10.49
CA TYR A 16 -25.75 25.95 9.03
C TYR A 16 -25.66 24.50 8.58
N LYS A 17 -26.60 24.06 7.73
CA LYS A 17 -26.71 22.67 7.26
C LYS A 17 -26.65 21.64 8.40
N GLY A 18 -27.33 21.93 9.51
CA GLY A 18 -27.37 21.09 10.71
C GLY A 18 -26.09 21.08 11.55
N GLN A 19 -25.07 21.87 11.19
CA GLN A 19 -23.87 22.08 12.01
C GLN A 19 -24.02 23.36 12.81
N SER A 20 -23.66 23.35 14.09
CA SER A 20 -23.53 24.59 14.85
C SER A 20 -22.47 25.49 14.22
N PHE A 21 -22.75 26.78 14.13
CA PHE A 21 -21.76 27.76 13.71
C PHE A 21 -21.66 28.92 14.69
N LYS A 22 -20.45 29.49 14.75
CA LYS A 22 -20.13 30.74 15.42
C LYS A 22 -19.27 31.57 14.47
N ALA A 23 -19.58 32.84 14.33
CA ALA A 23 -18.82 33.77 13.52
C ALA A 23 -18.60 35.08 14.27
N SER A 24 -17.44 35.69 14.05
CA SER A 24 -17.13 37.05 14.49
C SER A 24 -16.28 37.73 13.44
N GLY A 25 -16.36 39.05 13.33
CA GLY A 25 -15.56 39.75 12.35
C GLY A 25 -15.83 41.24 12.27
N ASN A 26 -15.12 41.88 11.36
CA ASN A 26 -15.23 43.30 11.07
C ASN A 26 -15.44 43.48 9.56
N GLY A 27 -16.26 44.46 9.18
CA GLY A 27 -16.40 44.88 7.79
C GLY A 27 -16.58 46.39 7.66
N GLU A 28 -16.75 46.84 6.42
CA GLU A 28 -17.09 48.23 6.11
C GLU A 28 -18.48 48.65 6.68
N PRO A 29 -18.85 49.95 6.65
CA PRO A 29 -20.14 50.39 7.17
C PRO A 29 -21.34 49.68 6.50
N VAL A 30 -22.42 49.51 7.27
CA VAL A 30 -23.68 48.82 6.89
C VAL A 30 -24.26 49.25 5.54
N LEU A 31 -24.06 50.51 5.15
CA LEU A 31 -24.54 51.02 3.86
C LEU A 31 -23.91 50.30 2.66
N GLY A 32 -22.65 49.86 2.78
CA GLY A 32 -21.95 49.07 1.76
C GLY A 32 -22.48 47.64 1.60
N LEU A 33 -23.20 47.11 2.61
CA LEU A 33 -23.78 45.75 2.55
C LEU A 33 -24.88 45.61 1.50
N ARG A 34 -25.54 46.72 1.12
CA ARG A 34 -26.63 46.73 0.14
C ARG A 34 -26.15 46.95 -1.29
N ASP A 35 -24.88 47.28 -1.48
CA ASP A 35 -24.33 47.47 -2.82
C ASP A 35 -24.07 46.10 -3.46
N GLU A 36 -24.72 45.84 -4.60
CA GLU A 36 -24.56 44.59 -5.33
C GLU A 36 -23.37 44.60 -6.30
N ASN A 37 -22.72 45.75 -6.51
CA ASN A 37 -21.68 45.96 -7.50
C ASN A 37 -20.30 46.25 -6.89
N MET A 38 -20.24 46.83 -5.69
CA MET A 38 -18.97 47.12 -5.02
C MET A 38 -18.48 45.93 -4.18
N PRO A 39 -17.19 45.57 -4.28
CA PRO A 39 -16.58 44.61 -3.35
C PRO A 39 -16.60 45.17 -1.92
N TYR A 40 -17.25 44.46 -1.00
CA TYR A 40 -17.33 44.81 0.41
C TYR A 40 -16.19 44.13 1.19
N PRO A 41 -15.24 44.88 1.77
CA PRO A 41 -14.16 44.33 2.58
C PRO A 41 -14.69 43.67 3.85
N LEU A 42 -14.19 42.48 4.15
CA LEU A 42 -14.61 41.66 5.26
C LEU A 42 -13.43 40.87 5.85
N LYS A 43 -13.33 40.91 7.17
CA LYS A 43 -12.53 39.98 7.96
C LYS A 43 -13.45 39.16 8.85
N ILE A 44 -13.33 37.84 8.80
CA ILE A 44 -14.22 36.92 9.51
C ILE A 44 -13.46 35.73 10.08
N ASP A 45 -13.72 35.45 11.35
CA ASP A 45 -13.42 34.18 12.02
C ASP A 45 -14.72 33.38 12.11
N LEU A 46 -14.73 32.17 11.55
CA LEU A 46 -15.90 31.31 11.45
C LEU A 46 -15.55 29.91 11.93
N THR A 47 -16.35 29.35 12.83
CA THR A 47 -16.33 27.92 13.16
C THR A 47 -17.65 27.32 12.73
N VAL A 48 -17.61 26.25 11.93
CA VAL A 48 -18.78 25.44 11.53
C VAL A 48 -18.51 23.97 11.84
N GLY A 49 -19.23 23.42 12.81
CA GLY A 49 -19.00 22.06 13.31
C GLY A 49 -17.59 21.88 13.88
N HIS A 50 -16.74 21.16 13.15
CA HIS A 50 -15.33 20.92 13.51
C HIS A 50 -14.33 21.63 12.59
N THR A 51 -14.82 22.50 11.72
CA THR A 51 -14.01 23.28 10.79
C THR A 51 -13.96 24.71 11.27
N ALA A 52 -12.76 25.24 11.45
CA ALA A 52 -12.55 26.65 11.70
C ALA A 52 -11.88 27.30 10.48
N VAL A 53 -12.31 28.51 10.17
CA VAL A 53 -11.94 29.29 8.99
C VAL A 53 -11.65 30.70 9.46
N GLN A 54 -10.50 31.22 9.09
CA GLN A 54 -10.19 32.64 9.15
C GLN A 54 -10.15 33.13 7.72
N ALA A 55 -10.82 34.22 7.41
CA ALA A 55 -10.87 34.76 6.08
C ALA A 55 -10.77 36.28 6.09
N GLU A 56 -9.98 36.83 5.16
CA GLU A 56 -9.82 38.27 4.98
C GLU A 56 -9.80 38.60 3.48
N GLY A 57 -10.59 39.58 3.06
CA GLY A 57 -10.70 39.97 1.67
C GLY A 57 -11.98 40.74 1.39
N SER A 58 -12.65 40.42 0.28
CA SER A 58 -13.89 41.09 -0.12
C SER A 58 -14.94 40.14 -0.69
N ILE A 59 -16.21 40.53 -0.53
CA ILE A 59 -17.37 39.86 -1.09
C ILE A 59 -18.18 40.87 -1.88
N THR A 60 -18.55 40.54 -3.11
CA THR A 60 -19.46 41.37 -3.92
C THR A 60 -20.87 40.79 -3.87
N SER A 61 -21.87 41.63 -3.59
CA SER A 61 -23.26 41.22 -3.37
C SER A 61 -23.39 40.12 -2.31
N LEU A 62 -23.26 40.46 -1.03
CA LEU A 62 -23.27 39.51 0.10
C LEU A 62 -24.48 38.56 0.13
N LEU A 63 -25.65 39.04 -0.31
CA LEU A 63 -26.88 38.24 -0.32
C LEU A 63 -26.90 37.19 -1.44
N GLN A 64 -26.35 37.53 -2.62
CA GLN A 64 -26.33 36.64 -3.79
C GLN A 64 -25.00 35.88 -3.92
N LEU A 65 -23.97 36.31 -3.19
CA LEU A 65 -22.58 35.85 -3.28
C LEU A 65 -22.07 35.87 -4.73
N SER A 66 -22.23 36.99 -5.44
CA SER A 66 -21.91 37.06 -6.87
C SER A 66 -20.41 36.89 -7.16
N ALA A 67 -19.55 37.44 -6.29
CA ALA A 67 -18.11 37.23 -6.32
C ALA A 67 -17.53 37.21 -4.91
N LEU A 68 -16.44 36.47 -4.74
CA LEU A 68 -15.67 36.38 -3.50
C LEU A 68 -14.19 36.40 -3.86
N ASP A 69 -13.40 37.15 -3.11
CA ASP A 69 -11.94 37.19 -3.22
C ASP A 69 -11.37 37.29 -1.80
N MET A 70 -10.97 36.14 -1.24
CA MET A 70 -10.60 36.03 0.17
C MET A 70 -9.32 35.22 0.33
N HIS A 71 -8.39 35.70 1.14
CA HIS A 71 -7.34 34.85 1.71
C HIS A 71 -7.96 34.08 2.86
N ILE A 72 -7.85 32.75 2.82
CA ILE A 72 -8.45 31.87 3.80
C ILE A 72 -7.41 30.98 4.47
N THR A 73 -7.53 30.80 5.78
CA THR A 73 -6.88 29.75 6.54
C THR A 73 -7.99 28.85 7.09
N MET A 74 -7.92 27.56 6.80
CA MET A 74 -8.92 26.58 7.21
C MET A 74 -8.27 25.39 7.89
N HIS A 75 -8.85 24.95 9.01
CA HIS A 75 -8.37 23.78 9.73
C HIS A 75 -9.52 22.95 10.31
N GLY A 76 -9.28 21.64 10.45
CA GLY A 76 -10.27 20.70 10.96
C GLY A 76 -9.67 19.32 11.22
N LYS A 77 -10.48 18.38 11.72
CA LYS A 77 -9.99 17.05 12.11
C LYS A 77 -9.88 16.07 10.94
N SER A 78 -10.62 16.28 9.86
CA SER A 78 -10.59 15.45 8.65
C SER A 78 -11.27 16.14 7.48
N LEU A 79 -10.75 16.02 6.26
CA LEU A 79 -11.38 16.62 5.07
C LEU A 79 -12.79 16.05 4.79
N ALA A 80 -13.05 14.80 5.16
CA ALA A 80 -14.39 14.19 5.04
C ALA A 80 -15.48 14.92 5.84
N GLN A 81 -15.12 15.73 6.85
CA GLN A 81 -16.04 16.54 7.64
C GLN A 81 -16.53 17.78 6.90
N LEU A 82 -15.94 18.11 5.74
CA LEU A 82 -16.41 19.19 4.89
C LEU A 82 -17.62 18.78 4.04
N PHE A 83 -17.94 17.47 3.95
CA PHE A 83 -19.06 16.99 3.14
C PHE A 83 -20.42 17.65 3.50
N PRO A 84 -20.83 17.76 4.79
CA PRO A 84 -22.07 18.45 5.14
C PRO A 84 -22.08 19.94 4.74
N LEU A 85 -20.90 20.56 4.62
CA LEU A 85 -20.75 21.99 4.30
C LEU A 85 -20.78 22.23 2.80
N LEU A 86 -19.96 21.46 2.06
CA LEU A 86 -19.70 21.65 0.63
C LEU A 86 -20.62 20.80 -0.27
N GLY A 87 -21.19 19.72 0.24
CA GLY A 87 -21.92 18.72 -0.57
C GLY A 87 -21.00 17.91 -1.50
N ILE A 88 -19.68 18.00 -1.32
CA ILE A 88 -18.66 17.36 -2.17
C ILE A 88 -17.95 16.30 -1.35
N ALA A 89 -17.87 15.07 -1.88
CA ALA A 89 -17.11 13.99 -1.25
C ALA A 89 -15.62 14.32 -1.24
N LEU A 90 -15.05 14.45 -0.04
CA LEU A 90 -13.62 14.53 0.19
C LEU A 90 -13.15 13.32 0.99
N PRO A 91 -11.89 12.88 0.78
CA PRO A 91 -11.37 11.71 1.45
C PRO A 91 -11.30 11.87 2.97
N LYS A 92 -11.35 10.74 3.69
CA LYS A 92 -11.02 10.72 5.11
C LYS A 92 -9.51 10.91 5.26
N THR A 93 -9.12 11.97 5.95
CA THR A 93 -7.72 12.29 6.28
C THR A 93 -7.53 12.43 7.78
N GLY A 94 -6.27 12.56 8.22
CA GLY A 94 -5.95 13.15 9.52
C GLY A 94 -6.31 14.64 9.60
N ALA A 95 -6.01 15.26 10.74
CA ALA A 95 -6.23 16.69 10.96
C ALA A 95 -5.50 17.51 9.89
N TYR A 96 -6.15 18.55 9.39
CA TYR A 96 -5.62 19.35 8.30
C TYR A 96 -5.60 20.81 8.67
N VAL A 97 -4.68 21.53 8.03
CA VAL A 97 -4.61 23.00 8.00
C VAL A 97 -4.18 23.40 6.61
N THR A 98 -4.85 24.37 6.01
CA THR A 98 -4.51 24.93 4.69
C THR A 98 -4.67 26.43 4.71
N GLU A 99 -3.84 27.11 3.95
CA GLU A 99 -3.92 28.54 3.71
C GLU A 99 -3.81 28.79 2.20
N GLY A 100 -4.57 29.75 1.66
CA GLY A 100 -4.50 30.10 0.24
C GLY A 100 -5.53 31.15 -0.16
N HIS A 101 -5.68 31.35 -1.47
CA HIS A 101 -6.56 32.38 -2.03
C HIS A 101 -7.83 31.76 -2.61
N LEU A 102 -8.97 31.99 -1.98
CA LEU A 102 -10.28 31.54 -2.46
C LEU A 102 -10.92 32.64 -3.31
N VAL A 103 -11.24 32.30 -4.56
CA VAL A 103 -11.96 33.17 -5.49
C VAL A 103 -13.22 32.47 -5.97
N HIS A 104 -14.33 33.19 -5.97
CA HIS A 104 -15.60 32.76 -6.55
C HIS A 104 -16.07 33.75 -7.61
N SER A 105 -16.56 33.23 -8.72
CA SER A 105 -17.29 34.01 -9.72
C SER A 105 -18.33 33.14 -10.42
N LYS A 106 -19.59 33.56 -10.39
CA LYS A 106 -20.73 32.85 -11.00
C LYS A 106 -20.89 31.43 -10.44
N LYS A 107 -20.38 30.42 -11.15
CA LYS A 107 -20.45 29.00 -10.78
C LYS A 107 -19.08 28.38 -10.51
N MET A 108 -18.02 29.17 -10.65
CA MET A 108 -16.65 28.74 -10.52
C MET A 108 -16.11 29.11 -9.14
N TRP A 109 -15.58 28.12 -8.45
CA TRP A 109 -14.79 28.28 -7.23
C TRP A 109 -13.35 27.90 -7.54
N ARG A 110 -12.39 28.71 -7.07
CA ARG A 110 -10.96 28.45 -7.24
C ARG A 110 -10.24 28.71 -5.93
N TYR A 111 -9.63 27.69 -5.37
CA TYR A 111 -8.70 27.82 -4.26
C TYR A 111 -7.28 27.75 -4.81
N LYS A 112 -6.68 28.91 -5.00
CA LYS A 112 -5.40 29.11 -5.70
C LYS A 112 -4.25 29.12 -4.72
N ASP A 113 -3.10 28.67 -5.21
CA ASP A 113 -1.80 28.75 -4.56
C ASP A 113 -1.83 28.34 -3.09
N PHE A 114 -2.69 27.36 -2.77
CA PHE A 114 -2.87 26.96 -1.40
C PHE A 114 -1.69 26.09 -0.97
N ALA A 115 -1.31 26.21 0.28
CA ALA A 115 -0.36 25.33 0.94
C ALA A 115 -0.95 24.85 2.27
N GLY A 116 -0.55 23.67 2.69
CA GLY A 116 -1.11 23.09 3.90
C GLY A 116 -0.53 21.74 4.25
N ARG A 117 -1.18 21.11 5.22
CA ARG A 117 -0.81 19.81 5.75
C ARG A 117 -2.06 19.00 6.05
N PHE A 118 -1.95 17.69 5.92
CA PHE A 118 -2.93 16.73 6.42
C PHE A 118 -2.18 15.62 7.16
N GLY A 119 -2.52 15.43 8.43
CA GLY A 119 -1.71 14.61 9.32
C GLY A 119 -0.27 15.12 9.38
N LYS A 120 0.67 14.31 8.91
CA LYS A 120 2.08 14.64 8.88
C LYS A 120 2.62 14.95 7.47
N SER A 121 1.77 14.86 6.46
CA SER A 121 2.07 15.14 5.05
C SER A 121 1.82 16.60 4.71
N ASP A 122 2.61 17.17 3.79
CA ASP A 122 2.30 18.47 3.19
C ASP A 122 1.53 18.33 1.87
N ILE A 123 0.82 19.39 1.50
CA ILE A 123 0.04 19.49 0.27
C ILE A 123 0.05 20.94 -0.20
N ALA A 124 0.16 21.16 -1.50
CA ALA A 124 -0.02 22.46 -2.10
C ALA A 124 -0.62 22.33 -3.50
N GLY A 125 -1.20 23.40 -4.03
CA GLY A 125 -1.65 23.43 -5.41
C GLY A 125 -2.80 24.37 -5.68
N THR A 126 -3.61 24.02 -6.67
CA THR A 126 -4.85 24.73 -6.99
C THR A 126 -5.99 23.73 -7.15
N ILE A 127 -7.14 24.04 -6.55
CA ILE A 127 -8.39 23.32 -6.73
C ILE A 127 -9.38 24.25 -7.42
N GLN A 128 -10.07 23.74 -8.42
CA GLN A 128 -11.17 24.43 -9.09
C GLN A 128 -12.41 23.55 -9.07
N VAL A 129 -13.56 24.14 -8.75
CA VAL A 129 -14.86 23.47 -8.73
C VAL A 129 -15.85 24.28 -9.57
N ASP A 130 -16.41 23.65 -10.59
CA ASP A 130 -17.56 24.16 -11.34
C ASP A 130 -18.84 23.56 -10.78
N THR A 131 -19.77 24.39 -10.30
CA THR A 131 -21.05 23.98 -9.72
C THR A 131 -22.22 24.07 -10.72
N GLY A 132 -21.94 24.31 -12.01
CA GLY A 132 -22.98 24.53 -13.02
C GLY A 132 -23.60 23.30 -13.66
N GLY A 133 -22.99 22.12 -13.51
CA GLY A 133 -23.50 20.86 -14.03
C GLY A 133 -24.51 20.16 -13.12
N LYS A 134 -24.97 18.97 -13.53
CA LYS A 134 -25.78 18.08 -12.70
C LYS A 134 -25.08 17.71 -11.38
N ARG A 135 -23.75 17.58 -11.45
CA ARG A 135 -22.85 17.39 -10.31
C ARG A 135 -21.75 18.44 -10.37
N PRO A 136 -21.20 18.87 -9.23
CA PRO A 136 -19.98 19.65 -9.21
C PRO A 136 -18.85 18.91 -9.93
N ALA A 137 -18.09 19.62 -10.75
CA ALA A 137 -16.89 19.11 -11.41
C ALA A 137 -15.65 19.73 -10.75
N MET A 138 -14.86 18.89 -10.07
CA MET A 138 -13.62 19.26 -9.40
C MET A 138 -12.41 18.95 -10.28
N THR A 139 -11.52 19.92 -10.44
CA THR A 139 -10.20 19.72 -11.05
C THR A 139 -9.12 20.18 -10.07
N ALA A 140 -8.02 19.44 -9.95
CA ALA A 140 -6.92 19.85 -9.10
C ALA A 140 -5.55 19.36 -9.58
N ASN A 141 -4.55 20.23 -9.43
CA ASN A 141 -3.14 19.87 -9.58
C ASN A 141 -2.48 20.08 -8.22
N LEU A 142 -2.08 18.97 -7.61
CA LEU A 142 -1.59 18.90 -6.26
C LEU A 142 -0.14 18.42 -6.23
N VAL A 143 0.64 19.01 -5.35
CA VAL A 143 2.03 18.61 -5.08
C VAL A 143 2.24 18.39 -3.59
N SER A 144 3.10 17.43 -3.26
CA SER A 144 3.55 17.15 -1.90
C SER A 144 5.07 16.98 -1.90
N LYS A 145 5.78 17.72 -1.07
CA LYS A 145 7.22 17.54 -0.91
C LYS A 145 7.51 16.31 -0.05
N LEU A 146 6.71 16.13 1.00
CA LEU A 146 6.78 15.05 1.96
C LEU A 146 5.39 14.44 2.18
N LEU A 147 5.26 13.17 1.79
CA LEU A 147 4.06 12.36 1.98
C LEU A 147 4.34 11.26 3.00
N ASP A 148 3.64 11.22 4.12
CA ASP A 148 3.72 10.14 5.09
C ASP A 148 2.70 9.04 4.74
N ILE A 149 3.17 7.82 4.51
CA ILE A 149 2.30 6.73 4.05
C ILE A 149 1.18 6.39 5.03
N GLU A 150 1.35 6.62 6.34
CA GLU A 150 0.26 6.37 7.29
C GLU A 150 -0.91 7.35 7.10
N ASP A 151 -0.67 8.55 6.57
CA ASP A 151 -1.74 9.51 6.28
C ASP A 151 -2.57 9.09 5.05
N LEU A 152 -2.01 8.23 4.19
CA LEU A 152 -2.73 7.58 3.08
C LEU A 152 -3.50 6.34 3.53
N GLY A 153 -3.19 5.78 4.70
CA GLY A 153 -3.81 4.56 5.23
C GLY A 153 -5.35 4.60 5.16
N PRO A 154 -6.01 5.64 5.68
CA PRO A 154 -7.46 5.76 5.60
C PRO A 154 -8.03 5.76 4.17
N LEU A 155 -7.25 6.17 3.16
CA LEU A 155 -7.68 6.19 1.75
C LEU A 155 -7.78 4.78 1.16
N ILE A 156 -6.95 3.87 1.64
CA ILE A 156 -6.91 2.46 1.21
C ILE A 156 -7.62 1.54 2.21
N GLY A 157 -8.35 2.09 3.18
CA GLY A 157 -9.05 1.31 4.20
C GLY A 157 -8.14 0.69 5.28
N ALA A 158 -6.93 1.23 5.47
CA ALA A 158 -6.04 0.78 6.54
C ALA A 158 -6.34 1.55 7.84
N GLN A 159 -6.40 0.82 8.95
CA GLN A 159 -6.54 1.44 10.27
C GLN A 159 -5.20 2.04 10.73
N PRO A 160 -5.20 3.20 11.42
CA PRO A 160 -3.98 3.74 12.03
C PRO A 160 -3.32 2.72 12.96
N GLY A 161 -2.05 2.39 12.71
CA GLY A 161 -1.31 1.42 13.52
C GLY A 161 -1.50 -0.06 13.16
N SER A 162 -2.31 -0.38 12.14
CA SER A 162 -2.54 -1.75 11.64
C SER A 162 -1.24 -2.52 11.33
N LEU A 163 -0.26 -1.85 10.74
CA LEU A 163 1.07 -2.43 10.48
C LEU A 163 1.84 -2.78 11.76
N LYS A 164 1.72 -1.95 12.81
CA LYS A 164 2.37 -2.19 14.11
C LYS A 164 1.67 -3.31 14.90
N THR A 165 0.36 -3.42 14.78
CA THR A 165 -0.41 -4.53 15.39
C THR A 165 -0.12 -5.85 14.69
N ALA A 166 0.02 -5.86 13.36
CA ALA A 166 0.45 -7.04 12.61
C ALA A 166 1.88 -7.46 12.98
N GLN A 167 2.82 -6.51 13.07
CA GLN A 167 4.20 -6.79 13.51
C GLN A 167 4.28 -7.28 14.97
N ARG A 168 3.45 -6.76 15.89
CA ARG A 168 3.39 -7.24 17.28
C ARG A 168 2.78 -8.64 17.42
N ALA A 169 2.00 -9.09 16.43
CA ALA A 169 1.43 -10.43 16.40
C ALA A 169 2.40 -11.50 15.84
N ALA A 170 3.57 -11.09 15.32
CA ALA A 170 4.66 -12.01 15.03
C ALA A 170 5.21 -12.57 16.36
N PRO A 171 5.52 -13.88 16.48
CA PRO A 171 5.71 -14.50 17.78
C PRO A 171 6.98 -13.96 18.45
N ALA A 172 6.83 -13.36 19.64
CA ALA A 172 7.76 -13.65 20.72
C ALA A 172 7.50 -15.09 21.16
N THR A 173 8.58 -15.87 21.28
CA THR A 173 8.63 -17.28 21.68
C THR A 173 7.48 -17.76 22.58
N SER A 174 6.74 -18.75 22.08
CA SER A 174 6.01 -19.82 22.81
C SER A 174 5.18 -19.41 24.04
N GLN A 175 3.88 -19.14 23.82
CA GLN A 175 2.82 -19.48 24.78
C GLN A 175 1.45 -19.56 24.09
N PRO A 176 0.60 -20.56 24.37
CA PRO A 176 -0.73 -20.65 23.81
C PRO A 176 -1.68 -19.73 24.59
N ALA A 177 -2.05 -18.60 24.01
CA ALA A 177 -3.09 -17.73 24.55
C ALA A 177 -4.45 -18.04 23.92
N ALA A 178 -5.45 -18.04 24.79
CA ALA A 178 -6.80 -18.52 24.56
C ALA A 178 -7.61 -17.70 23.54
N THR A 179 -8.71 -18.34 23.14
CA THR A 179 -9.76 -17.95 22.19
C THR A 179 -10.34 -16.55 22.41
N THR A 180 -9.76 -15.55 21.74
CA THR A 180 -10.47 -14.46 21.03
C THR A 180 -9.43 -13.60 20.29
N SER A 181 -8.82 -14.16 19.24
CA SER A 181 -8.05 -13.33 18.31
C SER A 181 -9.01 -12.82 17.24
N VAL A 182 -9.23 -11.50 17.20
CA VAL A 182 -9.30 -10.85 15.88
C VAL A 182 -7.96 -11.23 15.24
N GLN A 183 -7.95 -12.26 14.39
CA GLN A 183 -6.74 -12.68 13.69
C GLN A 183 -6.16 -11.42 13.08
N ALA A 184 -4.93 -11.06 13.46
CA ALA A 184 -4.28 -9.85 12.98
C ALA A 184 -4.20 -9.96 11.45
N ARG A 185 -5.13 -9.29 10.77
CA ARG A 185 -5.19 -9.21 9.31
C ARG A 185 -4.24 -8.12 8.85
N VAL A 186 -3.51 -8.43 7.79
CA VAL A 186 -2.57 -7.56 7.11
C VAL A 186 -3.27 -6.81 5.99
N LEU A 187 -4.28 -7.41 5.33
CA LEU A 187 -5.00 -6.75 4.25
C LEU A 187 -5.97 -5.68 4.81
N PRO A 188 -5.97 -4.45 4.26
CA PRO A 188 -6.87 -3.40 4.72
C PRO A 188 -8.35 -3.79 4.54
N ASP A 189 -9.11 -3.80 5.63
CA ASP A 189 -10.50 -4.28 5.64
C ASP A 189 -11.55 -3.22 5.97
N LEU A 190 -11.14 -1.97 6.23
CA LEU A 190 -12.08 -0.87 6.45
C LEU A 190 -12.80 -0.55 5.13
N PRO A 191 -14.14 -0.50 5.12
CA PRO A 191 -14.88 -0.29 3.89
C PRO A 191 -14.76 1.15 3.37
N PHE A 192 -14.71 1.29 2.05
CA PHE A 192 -14.82 2.55 1.34
C PHE A 192 -16.24 3.12 1.49
N ASN A 193 -16.34 4.44 1.66
CA ASN A 193 -17.62 5.13 1.64
C ASN A 193 -17.97 5.53 0.19
N THR A 194 -18.54 4.59 -0.57
CA THR A 194 -18.89 4.79 -1.98
C THR A 194 -20.22 5.50 -2.18
N GLU A 195 -21.09 5.55 -1.16
CA GLU A 195 -22.38 6.23 -1.20
C GLU A 195 -22.28 7.71 -1.60
N ARG A 196 -21.13 8.34 -1.32
CA ARG A 196 -20.88 9.75 -1.62
C ARG A 196 -20.19 9.97 -2.98
N TRP A 197 -19.83 8.92 -3.71
CA TRP A 197 -19.11 9.04 -4.98
C TRP A 197 -19.96 9.68 -6.08
N ASP A 198 -21.28 9.65 -5.95
CA ASP A 198 -22.19 10.33 -6.88
C ASP A 198 -22.34 11.84 -6.61
N SER A 199 -21.68 12.37 -5.56
CA SER A 199 -21.80 13.79 -5.19
C SER A 199 -20.90 14.73 -6.00
N VAL A 200 -19.90 14.20 -6.70
CA VAL A 200 -18.90 15.01 -7.41
C VAL A 200 -18.24 14.20 -8.52
N ASP A 201 -17.99 14.84 -9.65
CA ASP A 201 -17.03 14.35 -10.64
C ASP A 201 -15.68 15.02 -10.36
N ALA A 202 -14.58 14.26 -10.35
CA ALA A 202 -13.26 14.75 -10.00
C ALA A 202 -12.20 14.36 -11.03
N ASP A 203 -11.24 15.25 -11.26
CA ASP A 203 -10.06 15.05 -12.10
C ASP A 203 -8.85 15.69 -11.39
N VAL A 204 -8.09 14.85 -10.66
CA VAL A 204 -7.08 15.30 -9.71
C VAL A 204 -5.75 14.62 -10.02
N THR A 205 -4.71 15.43 -10.26
CA THR A 205 -3.33 14.94 -10.32
C THR A 205 -2.62 15.26 -9.02
N LEU A 206 -1.99 14.28 -8.39
CA LEU A 206 -1.11 14.45 -7.25
C LEU A 206 0.30 13.94 -7.59
N LYS A 207 1.30 14.79 -7.34
CA LYS A 207 2.71 14.43 -7.42
C LYS A 207 3.35 14.55 -6.04
N ALA A 208 4.00 13.50 -5.54
CA ALA A 208 4.76 13.55 -4.30
C ALA A 208 6.21 13.15 -4.52
N GLY A 209 7.16 13.88 -3.92
CA GLY A 209 8.59 13.57 -4.04
C GLY A 209 9.08 12.60 -2.97
N THR A 210 9.18 13.06 -1.71
CA THR A 210 9.68 12.23 -0.61
C THR A 210 8.54 11.48 0.09
N ILE A 211 8.68 10.16 0.25
CA ILE A 211 7.70 9.33 0.98
C ILE A 211 8.29 8.91 2.34
N ARG A 212 7.66 9.36 3.43
CA ARG A 212 8.12 9.09 4.80
C ARG A 212 7.55 7.78 5.35
N ARG A 213 8.34 7.14 6.22
CA ARG A 213 8.17 5.77 6.74
C ARG A 213 8.40 4.65 5.72
N ALA A 214 9.09 4.98 4.64
CA ALA A 214 9.63 4.03 3.66
C ALA A 214 10.76 3.10 4.20
N LYS A 215 10.94 2.97 5.53
CA LYS A 215 12.00 2.10 6.09
C LYS A 215 11.69 0.62 5.89
N GLU A 216 10.42 0.25 5.87
CA GLU A 216 9.96 -1.14 5.70
C GLU A 216 9.66 -1.45 4.23
N LEU A 217 9.23 -0.43 3.48
CA LEU A 217 9.00 -0.46 2.04
C LEU A 217 9.69 0.78 1.45
N PRO A 218 10.81 0.65 0.73
CA PRO A 218 11.57 1.78 0.17
C PRO A 218 10.80 2.43 -0.99
N LEU A 219 9.77 3.19 -0.65
CA LEU A 219 8.97 3.96 -1.58
C LEU A 219 9.67 5.27 -1.91
N GLU A 220 9.66 5.59 -3.19
CA GLU A 220 10.28 6.76 -3.81
C GLU A 220 9.23 7.34 -4.75
N ASP A 221 9.06 8.66 -4.85
CA ASP A 221 8.23 9.38 -5.84
C ASP A 221 6.83 8.79 -6.18
N LEU A 222 5.77 9.57 -6.00
CA LEU A 222 4.40 9.18 -6.37
C LEU A 222 3.85 10.11 -7.45
N VAL A 223 3.28 9.55 -8.50
CA VAL A 223 2.42 10.28 -9.44
C VAL A 223 1.10 9.53 -9.56
N VAL A 224 0.00 10.19 -9.22
CA VAL A 224 -1.34 9.63 -9.37
C VAL A 224 -2.26 10.60 -10.09
N HIS A 225 -2.94 10.11 -11.13
CA HIS A 225 -4.05 10.80 -11.77
C HIS A 225 -5.35 10.10 -11.40
N LEU A 226 -6.11 10.73 -10.52
CA LEU A 226 -7.41 10.29 -10.06
C LEU A 226 -8.51 10.90 -10.93
N ARG A 227 -9.39 10.06 -11.46
CA ARG A 227 -10.63 10.46 -12.12
C ARG A 227 -11.81 9.78 -11.46
N LEU A 228 -12.77 10.55 -10.97
CA LEU A 228 -14.06 10.07 -10.50
C LEU A 228 -15.12 10.61 -11.46
N ARG A 229 -15.82 9.73 -12.17
CA ARG A 229 -16.92 10.11 -13.06
C ARG A 229 -18.07 9.15 -12.90
N ASP A 230 -19.26 9.66 -12.64
CA ASP A 230 -20.47 8.84 -12.46
C ASP A 230 -20.26 7.67 -11.48
N SER A 231 -19.66 7.95 -10.32
CA SER A 231 -19.31 6.96 -9.29
C SER A 231 -18.29 5.88 -9.72
N VAL A 232 -17.57 6.07 -10.83
CA VAL A 232 -16.44 5.21 -11.23
C VAL A 232 -15.13 5.92 -10.94
N LEU A 233 -14.38 5.40 -9.97
CA LEU A 233 -13.05 5.90 -9.60
C LEU A 233 -11.98 5.18 -10.43
N THR A 234 -11.11 5.94 -11.08
CA THR A 234 -9.99 5.44 -11.87
C THR A 234 -8.71 6.13 -11.43
N LEU A 235 -7.66 5.35 -11.17
CA LEU A 235 -6.30 5.82 -10.93
C LEU A 235 -5.46 5.39 -12.14
N ASP A 236 -5.14 6.34 -13.02
CA ASP A 236 -4.48 6.05 -14.30
C ASP A 236 -3.73 7.27 -14.84
N PRO A 237 -2.39 7.34 -14.66
CA PRO A 237 -1.56 6.36 -13.98
C PRO A 237 -1.62 6.46 -12.44
N LEU A 238 -1.28 5.37 -11.77
CA LEU A 238 -0.75 5.35 -10.40
C LEU A 238 0.68 4.79 -10.48
N ASP A 239 1.65 5.69 -10.50
CA ASP A 239 3.07 5.40 -10.64
C ASP A 239 3.79 5.64 -9.31
N LEU A 240 4.60 4.68 -8.91
CA LEU A 240 5.33 4.68 -7.64
C LEU A 240 6.74 4.13 -7.85
N GLY A 241 7.76 4.84 -7.40
CA GLY A 241 9.09 4.29 -7.23
C GLY A 241 9.13 3.31 -6.05
N LEU A 242 9.74 2.15 -6.24
CA LEU A 242 9.85 1.12 -5.21
C LEU A 242 11.19 0.43 -5.31
N ALA A 243 11.99 0.51 -4.24
CA ALA A 243 13.29 -0.14 -4.13
C ALA A 243 14.20 0.15 -5.34
N GLY A 244 14.27 1.41 -5.79
CA GLY A 244 15.00 1.86 -6.99
C GLY A 244 14.44 1.41 -8.35
N GLY A 245 13.34 0.65 -8.37
CA GLY A 245 12.61 0.32 -9.58
C GLY A 245 11.30 1.10 -9.70
N GLN A 246 10.44 0.68 -10.64
CA GLN A 246 9.18 1.35 -10.93
C GLN A 246 7.99 0.40 -10.81
N LEU A 247 6.91 0.90 -10.22
CA LEU A 247 5.60 0.27 -10.20
C LEU A 247 4.64 1.18 -10.95
N ASN A 248 4.15 0.72 -12.11
CA ASN A 248 3.13 1.40 -12.89
C ASN A 248 1.80 0.66 -12.71
N SER A 249 0.74 1.37 -12.37
CA SER A 249 -0.56 0.74 -12.16
C SER A 249 -1.73 1.53 -12.71
N THR A 250 -2.73 0.79 -13.17
CA THR A 250 -4.06 1.30 -13.54
C THR A 250 -5.07 0.58 -12.65
N ILE A 251 -5.80 1.32 -11.84
CA ILE A 251 -6.81 0.79 -10.92
C ILE A 251 -8.16 1.42 -11.24
N SER A 252 -9.22 0.63 -11.30
CA SER A 252 -10.58 1.11 -11.49
C SER A 252 -11.53 0.45 -10.49
N LEU A 253 -12.34 1.27 -9.82
CA LEU A 253 -13.36 0.88 -8.86
C LEU A 253 -14.71 1.41 -9.34
N ASP A 254 -15.64 0.51 -9.67
CA ASP A 254 -16.99 0.83 -10.09
C ASP A 254 -17.94 0.84 -8.88
N GLY A 255 -18.18 2.04 -8.35
CA GLY A 255 -19.06 2.28 -7.20
C GLY A 255 -20.55 2.27 -7.53
N ARG A 256 -20.95 2.06 -8.80
CA ARG A 256 -22.35 1.91 -9.22
C ARG A 256 -22.91 0.52 -8.88
N LYS A 257 -22.06 -0.38 -8.40
CA LYS A 257 -22.37 -1.75 -7.99
C LYS A 257 -22.12 -1.89 -6.49
N ASP A 258 -22.97 -2.65 -5.82
CA ASP A 258 -22.77 -3.05 -4.43
C ASP A 258 -22.76 -4.59 -4.35
N PRO A 259 -21.64 -5.24 -3.99
CA PRO A 259 -20.35 -4.63 -3.65
C PRO A 259 -19.62 -4.00 -4.86
N VAL A 260 -18.69 -3.08 -4.58
CA VAL A 260 -17.87 -2.39 -5.59
C VAL A 260 -17.11 -3.40 -6.46
N GLN A 261 -17.07 -3.18 -7.77
CA GLN A 261 -16.24 -3.98 -8.68
C GLN A 261 -14.87 -3.32 -8.88
N ALA A 262 -13.80 -4.07 -8.65
CA ALA A 262 -12.44 -3.60 -8.76
C ALA A 262 -11.70 -4.29 -9.92
N ARG A 263 -10.88 -3.53 -10.65
CA ARG A 263 -9.89 -4.03 -11.60
C ARG A 263 -8.56 -3.36 -11.32
N ALA A 264 -7.49 -4.14 -11.29
CA ALA A 264 -6.14 -3.66 -11.11
C ALA A 264 -5.20 -4.31 -12.12
N ARG A 265 -4.49 -3.48 -12.88
CA ARG A 265 -3.35 -3.90 -13.69
C ARG A 265 -2.11 -3.21 -13.14
N ILE A 266 -1.15 -3.99 -12.67
CA ILE A 266 0.08 -3.49 -12.06
C ILE A 266 1.25 -4.10 -12.80
N ARG A 267 2.24 -3.29 -13.15
CA ARG A 267 3.50 -3.73 -13.74
C ARG A 267 4.63 -3.23 -12.88
N THR A 268 5.55 -4.12 -12.55
CA THR A 268 6.75 -3.79 -11.82
C THR A 268 7.96 -4.01 -12.72
N LYS A 269 8.91 -3.08 -12.66
CA LYS A 269 10.15 -3.13 -13.45
C LYS A 269 11.33 -2.83 -12.55
N LYS A 270 12.38 -3.65 -12.69
CA LYS A 270 13.68 -3.42 -12.06
C LYS A 270 13.65 -3.18 -10.55
N ILE A 271 12.75 -3.85 -9.84
CA ILE A 271 12.67 -3.71 -8.39
C ILE A 271 13.89 -4.42 -7.76
N HIS A 272 14.74 -3.68 -7.05
CA HIS A 272 15.97 -4.28 -6.51
C HIS A 272 15.68 -5.11 -5.26
N LEU A 273 15.97 -6.42 -5.33
CA LEU A 273 15.66 -7.37 -4.25
C LEU A 273 16.31 -6.98 -2.91
N ALA A 274 17.58 -6.56 -2.90
CA ALA A 274 18.28 -6.15 -1.68
C ALA A 274 17.65 -4.93 -0.98
N LYS A 275 16.99 -4.04 -1.73
CA LYS A 275 16.35 -2.85 -1.17
C LYS A 275 14.97 -3.17 -0.59
N LEU A 276 14.25 -4.16 -1.12
CA LEU A 276 12.89 -4.53 -0.65
C LEU A 276 12.85 -5.10 0.77
N PHE A 277 13.92 -5.73 1.23
CA PHE A 277 13.95 -6.42 2.52
C PHE A 277 15.10 -5.91 3.40
N PRO A 278 15.08 -4.61 3.78
CA PRO A 278 16.19 -3.97 4.48
C PRO A 278 16.33 -4.43 5.94
N THR A 279 15.28 -5.05 6.51
CA THR A 279 15.23 -5.56 7.89
C THR A 279 15.73 -6.99 8.03
N VAL A 280 15.83 -7.72 6.93
CA VAL A 280 16.50 -9.01 6.89
C VAL A 280 17.98 -8.72 6.72
N ASN A 281 18.87 -9.43 7.42
CA ASN A 281 20.32 -9.41 7.15
C ASN A 281 20.62 -10.10 5.81
N LEU A 282 19.90 -9.71 4.75
CA LEU A 282 20.40 -9.80 3.40
C LEU A 282 21.62 -8.92 3.39
N ASN A 283 22.80 -9.53 3.34
CA ASN A 283 24.01 -8.79 3.04
C ASN A 283 23.72 -7.91 1.81
N LYS A 284 24.29 -6.70 1.75
CA LYS A 284 24.10 -5.67 0.70
C LYS A 284 24.40 -6.12 -0.74
N ASN A 285 24.63 -7.41 -0.91
CA ASN A 285 25.23 -8.09 -2.03
C ASN A 285 24.22 -9.01 -2.74
N SER A 286 22.95 -9.08 -2.31
CA SER A 286 21.92 -9.75 -3.11
C SER A 286 21.57 -8.89 -4.33
N ILE A 287 22.10 -9.25 -5.49
CA ILE A 287 21.89 -8.55 -6.75
C ILE A 287 20.74 -9.26 -7.48
N GLY A 288 19.77 -8.52 -8.01
CA GLY A 288 18.66 -9.11 -8.74
C GLY A 288 17.53 -8.12 -8.92
N GLU A 289 17.01 -8.07 -10.15
CA GLU A 289 15.90 -7.21 -10.54
C GLU A 289 14.62 -8.04 -10.65
N ILE A 290 13.62 -7.69 -9.85
CA ILE A 290 12.27 -8.28 -9.96
C ILE A 290 11.49 -7.47 -11.00
N ASN A 291 10.94 -8.19 -11.97
CA ASN A 291 9.96 -7.68 -12.91
C ASN A 291 8.66 -8.47 -12.72
N GLY A 292 7.52 -7.84 -13.02
CA GLY A 292 6.25 -8.48 -12.73
C GLY A 292 5.05 -7.85 -13.38
N GLU A 293 3.98 -8.64 -13.47
CA GLU A 293 2.68 -8.19 -13.92
C GLU A 293 1.58 -8.84 -13.06
N PHE A 294 0.65 -8.02 -12.62
CA PHE A 294 -0.52 -8.42 -11.85
C PHE A 294 -1.73 -7.95 -12.63
N ASN A 295 -2.66 -8.85 -12.90
CA ASN A 295 -3.93 -8.52 -13.54
C ASN A 295 -5.04 -9.20 -12.76
N LEU A 296 -5.71 -8.42 -11.92
CA LEU A 296 -6.70 -8.89 -10.96
C LEU A 296 -8.02 -8.15 -11.17
N SER A 297 -9.11 -8.89 -11.00
CA SER A 297 -10.46 -8.36 -10.90
C SER A 297 -11.11 -8.94 -9.65
N GLY A 298 -11.90 -8.16 -8.92
CA GLY A 298 -12.53 -8.64 -7.69
C GLY A 298 -13.73 -7.79 -7.31
N THR A 299 -14.45 -8.20 -6.27
CA THR A 299 -15.59 -7.48 -5.74
C THR A 299 -15.50 -7.35 -4.22
N GLY A 300 -15.87 -6.19 -3.68
CA GLY A 300 -15.83 -5.97 -2.25
C GLY A 300 -15.79 -4.49 -1.91
N ASN A 301 -16.21 -4.14 -0.68
CA ASN A 301 -16.23 -2.75 -0.24
C ASN A 301 -14.94 -2.36 0.49
N SER A 302 -13.94 -3.24 0.60
CA SER A 302 -12.59 -2.96 1.11
C SER A 302 -11.53 -3.70 0.30
N VAL A 303 -10.25 -3.31 0.43
CA VAL A 303 -9.13 -3.97 -0.28
C VAL A 303 -9.07 -5.46 0.03
N GLY A 304 -9.22 -5.82 1.31
CA GLY A 304 -9.26 -7.22 1.76
C GLY A 304 -10.40 -8.01 1.12
N GLN A 305 -11.61 -7.44 1.05
CA GLN A 305 -12.74 -8.10 0.39
C GLN A 305 -12.53 -8.23 -1.13
N MET A 306 -12.02 -7.19 -1.78
CA MET A 306 -11.73 -7.22 -3.21
C MET A 306 -10.71 -8.31 -3.56
N LEU A 307 -9.66 -8.46 -2.76
CA LEU A 307 -8.65 -9.52 -2.91
C LEU A 307 -9.20 -10.90 -2.56
N ALA A 308 -10.00 -11.02 -1.50
CA ALA A 308 -10.68 -12.25 -1.11
C ALA A 308 -11.64 -12.80 -2.19
N ASN A 309 -12.24 -11.92 -2.99
CA ASN A 309 -13.13 -12.33 -4.09
C ASN A 309 -12.46 -12.20 -5.46
N SER A 310 -11.13 -12.10 -5.51
CA SER A 310 -10.43 -11.79 -6.74
C SER A 310 -10.26 -12.99 -7.67
N ASN A 311 -10.16 -12.72 -8.96
CA ASN A 311 -9.78 -13.62 -10.03
C ASN A 311 -8.73 -12.94 -10.92
N GLY A 312 -7.82 -13.72 -11.50
CA GLY A 312 -6.83 -13.19 -12.42
C GLY A 312 -5.51 -13.94 -12.38
N ARG A 313 -4.42 -13.24 -12.69
CA ARG A 313 -3.07 -13.80 -12.75
C ARG A 313 -2.05 -12.88 -12.10
N VAL A 314 -1.04 -13.49 -11.49
CA VAL A 314 0.13 -12.80 -10.93
C VAL A 314 1.37 -13.49 -11.46
N GLY A 315 2.24 -12.71 -12.11
CA GLY A 315 3.53 -13.17 -12.63
C GLY A 315 4.65 -12.32 -12.07
N LEU A 316 5.68 -12.95 -11.51
CA LEU A 316 6.93 -12.33 -11.12
C LEU A 316 8.09 -13.12 -11.69
N ILE A 317 9.11 -12.41 -12.16
CA ILE A 317 10.34 -12.99 -12.64
C ILE A 317 11.54 -12.23 -12.07
N VAL A 318 12.57 -12.99 -11.74
CA VAL A 318 13.91 -12.49 -11.47
C VAL A 318 14.82 -13.24 -12.43
N ALA A 319 15.56 -12.52 -13.25
CA ALA A 319 16.59 -13.09 -14.11
C ALA A 319 17.93 -12.56 -13.62
N ASP A 320 18.95 -13.42 -13.65
CA ASP A 320 20.35 -13.07 -13.44
C ASP A 320 20.61 -12.19 -12.21
N GLY A 321 20.86 -12.86 -11.09
CA GLY A 321 21.18 -12.22 -9.83
C GLY A 321 22.30 -12.92 -9.08
N GLU A 322 22.57 -12.42 -7.89
CA GLU A 322 23.45 -13.03 -6.92
C GLU A 322 22.73 -13.09 -5.58
N ILE A 323 22.91 -14.19 -4.85
CA ILE A 323 22.34 -14.37 -3.53
C ILE A 323 23.43 -14.86 -2.56
N SER A 324 23.28 -14.48 -1.30
CA SER A 324 24.12 -14.97 -0.20
C SER A 324 24.14 -16.50 -0.18
N LYS A 325 25.33 -17.08 -0.33
CA LYS A 325 25.55 -18.52 -0.18
C LYS A 325 25.12 -18.95 1.21
N MET A 326 25.54 -18.23 2.25
CA MET A 326 25.15 -18.52 3.64
C MET A 326 23.63 -18.58 3.83
N MET A 327 22.87 -17.69 3.18
CA MET A 327 21.41 -17.73 3.25
C MET A 327 20.85 -18.99 2.59
N MET A 328 21.37 -19.37 1.42
CA MET A 328 20.95 -20.58 0.72
C MET A 328 21.30 -21.85 1.50
N GLU A 329 22.49 -21.93 2.09
CA GLU A 329 22.89 -23.06 2.95
C GLU A 329 22.01 -23.16 4.19
N LYS A 330 21.61 -22.02 4.80
CA LYS A 330 20.65 -21.99 5.92
C LYS A 330 19.27 -22.46 5.51
N ALA A 331 18.79 -22.05 4.33
CA ALA A 331 17.51 -22.51 3.79
C ALA A 331 17.53 -24.02 3.48
N GLY A 332 18.66 -24.56 3.04
CA GLY A 332 18.87 -26.00 2.82
C GLY A 332 19.23 -26.80 4.07
N LEU A 333 19.45 -26.13 5.22
CA LEU A 333 19.96 -26.74 6.45
C LEU A 333 21.27 -27.53 6.22
N HIS A 334 22.14 -27.01 5.36
CA HIS A 334 23.44 -27.59 5.02
C HIS A 334 24.48 -27.24 6.10
N LEU A 335 24.54 -28.07 7.15
CA LEU A 335 25.24 -27.75 8.40
C LEU A 335 26.76 -27.58 8.23
N TRP A 336 27.37 -28.34 7.34
CA TRP A 336 28.81 -28.29 7.09
C TRP A 336 29.23 -26.97 6.44
N GLU A 337 28.50 -26.58 5.40
CA GLU A 337 28.71 -25.37 4.61
C GLU A 337 28.41 -24.12 5.45
N ILE A 338 27.40 -24.16 6.32
CA ILE A 338 27.14 -23.09 7.31
C ILE A 338 28.35 -22.90 8.24
N LEU A 339 28.95 -23.99 8.75
CA LEU A 339 30.12 -23.91 9.63
C LEU A 339 31.33 -23.33 8.88
N GLN A 340 31.57 -23.79 7.66
CA GLN A 340 32.65 -23.29 6.81
C GLN A 340 32.51 -21.79 6.53
N LEU A 341 31.31 -21.35 6.12
CA LEU A 341 31.04 -19.95 5.79
C LEU A 341 31.07 -19.03 7.02
N LYS A 342 30.79 -19.55 8.23
CA LYS A 342 31.00 -18.78 9.47
C LYS A 342 32.47 -18.44 9.71
N MET A 343 33.39 -19.28 9.23
CA MET A 343 34.84 -19.06 9.36
C MET A 343 35.40 -18.26 8.18
N SER A 344 34.97 -18.54 6.95
CA SER A 344 35.54 -17.93 5.73
C SER A 344 34.86 -16.62 5.29
N GLY A 345 33.74 -16.25 5.90
CA GLY A 345 32.86 -15.19 5.42
C GLY A 345 31.88 -15.66 4.35
N ASP A 346 30.80 -14.89 4.19
CA ASP A 346 29.75 -15.16 3.22
C ASP A 346 30.23 -14.89 1.78
N LYS A 347 29.71 -15.67 0.83
CA LYS A 347 30.02 -15.56 -0.59
C LYS A 347 28.74 -15.36 -1.38
N LEU A 348 28.87 -14.87 -2.60
CA LEU A 348 27.76 -14.76 -3.53
C LEU A 348 27.75 -15.97 -4.46
N ILE A 349 26.55 -16.48 -4.71
CA ILE A 349 26.30 -17.49 -5.74
C ILE A 349 25.29 -16.94 -6.75
N LYS A 350 25.38 -17.41 -7.98
CA LYS A 350 24.49 -16.94 -9.04
C LYS A 350 23.05 -17.45 -8.81
N LEU A 351 22.12 -16.51 -8.77
CA LEU A 351 20.69 -16.74 -8.96
C LEU A 351 20.44 -16.72 -10.48
N ARG A 352 20.14 -17.89 -11.06
CA ARG A 352 19.91 -17.99 -12.51
C ARG A 352 18.52 -17.50 -12.86
N CYS A 353 17.51 -17.97 -12.14
CA CYS A 353 16.18 -17.39 -12.24
C CYS A 353 15.31 -17.62 -11.01
N GLY A 354 14.36 -16.72 -10.80
CA GLY A 354 13.20 -16.90 -9.94
C GLY A 354 11.93 -16.67 -10.76
N VAL A 355 10.96 -17.58 -10.68
CA VAL A 355 9.67 -17.46 -11.36
C VAL A 355 8.58 -17.69 -10.34
N ALA A 356 7.58 -16.80 -10.32
CA ALA A 356 6.35 -16.99 -9.57
C ALA A 356 5.16 -16.71 -10.49
N ASP A 357 4.45 -17.75 -10.88
CA ASP A 357 3.24 -17.72 -11.71
C ASP A 357 2.07 -18.28 -10.91
N PHE A 358 1.10 -17.40 -10.64
CA PHE A 358 -0.11 -17.75 -9.91
C PHE A 358 -1.35 -17.51 -10.75
N ASN A 359 -2.26 -18.48 -10.73
CA ASN A 359 -3.64 -18.27 -11.12
C ASN A 359 -4.46 -17.97 -9.87
N VAL A 360 -5.27 -16.91 -9.92
CA VAL A 360 -6.13 -16.51 -8.81
C VAL A 360 -7.57 -16.83 -9.15
N LYS A 361 -8.23 -17.62 -8.30
CA LYS A 361 -9.65 -17.96 -8.41
C LYS A 361 -10.34 -17.78 -7.08
N GLN A 362 -11.34 -16.91 -7.03
CA GLN A 362 -12.12 -16.61 -5.82
C GLN A 362 -11.21 -16.38 -4.59
N GLY A 363 -10.18 -15.55 -4.76
CA GLY A 363 -9.19 -15.20 -3.73
C GLY A 363 -8.19 -16.29 -3.35
N ILE A 364 -8.22 -17.47 -3.98
CA ILE A 364 -7.19 -18.49 -3.80
C ILE A 364 -6.17 -18.36 -4.92
N MET A 365 -4.92 -18.06 -4.57
CA MET A 365 -3.80 -18.06 -5.50
C MET A 365 -3.19 -19.47 -5.53
N HIS A 366 -3.28 -20.13 -6.67
CA HIS A 366 -2.65 -21.42 -6.92
C HIS A 366 -1.29 -21.20 -7.60
N ALA A 367 -0.23 -21.76 -7.03
CA ALA A 367 1.10 -21.70 -7.63
C ALA A 367 1.18 -22.66 -8.82
N ASN A 368 1.11 -22.14 -10.04
CA ASN A 368 1.30 -22.93 -11.26
C ASN A 368 2.79 -23.23 -11.49
N ALA A 369 3.65 -22.25 -11.20
CA ALA A 369 5.09 -22.40 -11.18
C ALA A 369 5.69 -21.41 -10.17
N LEU A 370 6.24 -21.92 -9.07
CA LEU A 370 7.00 -21.13 -8.12
C LEU A 370 8.38 -21.79 -7.96
N ILE A 371 9.38 -21.22 -8.65
CA ILE A 371 10.69 -21.84 -8.83
C ILE A 371 11.75 -20.81 -8.50
N PHE A 372 12.80 -21.26 -7.81
CA PHE A 372 13.99 -20.46 -7.55
C PHE A 372 15.22 -21.32 -7.84
N ASP A 373 15.93 -20.99 -8.91
CA ASP A 373 17.08 -21.75 -9.40
C ASP A 373 18.39 -20.99 -9.17
N THR A 374 19.30 -21.64 -8.44
CA THR A 374 20.64 -21.12 -8.17
C THR A 374 21.70 -22.06 -8.73
N GLU A 375 22.95 -21.64 -8.65
CA GLU A 375 24.11 -22.47 -8.97
C GLU A 375 24.14 -23.79 -8.16
N ILE A 376 23.75 -23.76 -6.88
CA ILE A 376 23.91 -24.91 -5.97
C ILE A 376 22.62 -25.71 -5.74
N THR A 377 21.45 -25.11 -5.93
CA THR A 377 20.16 -25.74 -5.64
C THR A 377 19.01 -25.17 -6.47
N THR A 378 18.07 -26.03 -6.85
CA THR A 378 16.77 -25.66 -7.41
C THR A 378 15.69 -25.86 -6.35
N ILE A 379 14.96 -24.81 -6.01
CA ILE A 379 13.82 -24.86 -5.10
C ILE A 379 12.53 -24.78 -5.93
N VAL A 380 11.68 -25.79 -5.80
CA VAL A 380 10.33 -25.83 -6.37
C VAL A 380 9.33 -25.74 -5.25
N VAL A 381 8.45 -24.76 -5.31
CA VAL A 381 7.43 -24.50 -4.31
C VAL A 381 6.05 -24.84 -4.88
N THR A 382 5.28 -25.62 -4.14
CA THR A 382 3.91 -26.00 -4.48
C THR A 382 2.94 -25.56 -3.39
N GLY A 383 1.66 -25.43 -3.72
CA GLY A 383 0.60 -25.13 -2.77
C GLY A 383 -0.19 -23.87 -3.12
N THR A 384 -0.82 -23.27 -2.10
CA THR A 384 -1.77 -22.16 -2.28
C THR A 384 -1.53 -21.01 -1.29
N ILE A 385 -2.04 -19.85 -1.68
CA ILE A 385 -2.15 -18.67 -0.83
C ILE A 385 -3.63 -18.28 -0.81
N ASP A 386 -4.25 -18.29 0.37
CA ASP A 386 -5.66 -17.95 0.54
C ASP A 386 -5.79 -16.47 0.97
N LEU A 387 -6.19 -15.59 0.05
CA LEU A 387 -6.41 -14.16 0.31
C LEU A 387 -7.68 -13.89 1.12
N ARG A 388 -8.60 -14.86 1.22
CA ARG A 388 -9.85 -14.73 1.99
C ARG A 388 -9.57 -14.83 3.48
N GLN A 389 -8.68 -15.74 3.83
CA GLN A 389 -8.29 -16.05 5.21
C GLN A 389 -6.91 -15.51 5.58
N GLU A 390 -6.19 -14.91 4.61
CA GLU A 390 -4.79 -14.50 4.74
C GLU A 390 -3.89 -15.63 5.23
N ARG A 391 -3.98 -16.80 4.57
CA ARG A 391 -3.23 -18.00 4.94
C ARG A 391 -2.27 -18.44 3.85
N LEU A 392 -1.11 -18.91 4.28
CA LEU A 392 -0.10 -19.54 3.44
C LEU A 392 -0.17 -21.05 3.61
N ASP A 393 -0.11 -21.75 2.49
CA ASP A 393 -0.04 -23.21 2.46
C ASP A 393 0.96 -23.68 1.40
N LEU A 394 2.24 -23.45 1.66
CA LEU A 394 3.31 -23.69 0.70
C LEU A 394 4.23 -24.83 1.15
N THR A 395 4.75 -25.57 0.18
CA THR A 395 5.70 -26.66 0.37
C THR A 395 6.90 -26.45 -0.55
N LEU A 396 8.06 -26.20 0.03
CA LEU A 396 9.32 -26.01 -0.67
C LEU A 396 10.05 -27.35 -0.77
N ASN A 397 10.27 -27.80 -2.00
CA ASN A 397 11.03 -28.99 -2.32
C ASN A 397 12.36 -28.58 -2.94
N GLN A 398 13.45 -29.01 -2.32
CA GLN A 398 14.80 -28.63 -2.73
C GLN A 398 15.46 -29.76 -3.51
N LYS A 399 16.14 -29.40 -4.60
CA LYS A 399 16.93 -30.29 -5.43
C LYS A 399 18.35 -29.74 -5.49
N THR A 400 19.20 -30.21 -4.58
CA THR A 400 20.62 -29.83 -4.51
C THR A 400 21.36 -30.36 -5.74
N LYS A 401 22.20 -29.51 -6.34
CA LYS A 401 23.02 -29.81 -7.53
C LYS A 401 24.45 -30.25 -7.13
N ASP A 402 24.92 -29.79 -5.98
CA ASP A 402 26.22 -30.18 -5.42
C ASP A 402 26.10 -31.33 -4.41
N THR A 403 27.19 -32.09 -4.27
CA THR A 403 27.33 -33.13 -3.24
C THR A 403 27.61 -32.47 -1.89
N SER A 404 26.65 -32.51 -0.97
CA SER A 404 26.85 -32.05 0.41
C SER A 404 26.92 -33.26 1.35
N PRO A 405 27.95 -33.35 2.21
CA PRO A 405 28.15 -34.49 3.11
C PRO A 405 27.13 -34.54 4.26
N LEU A 406 26.34 -33.48 4.49
CA LEU A 406 25.37 -33.38 5.60
C LEU A 406 24.09 -32.61 5.18
N ALA A 407 23.37 -33.09 4.15
CA ALA A 407 22.21 -32.38 3.58
C ALA A 407 20.84 -32.92 4.06
N LEU A 408 19.94 -32.04 4.50
CA LEU A 408 18.60 -32.41 4.94
C LEU A 408 17.55 -32.21 3.82
N ARG A 409 17.37 -33.21 2.93
CA ARG A 409 16.33 -33.22 1.87
C ARG A 409 14.86 -33.28 2.34
N SER A 410 14.51 -32.72 3.48
CA SER A 410 13.11 -32.67 3.93
C SER A 410 12.38 -31.50 3.28
N PRO A 411 11.15 -31.69 2.78
CA PRO A 411 10.32 -30.56 2.39
C PRO A 411 10.18 -29.56 3.54
N ILE A 412 10.27 -28.27 3.21
CA ILE A 412 10.00 -27.18 4.15
C ILE A 412 8.57 -26.71 3.92
N TYR A 413 7.80 -26.60 4.98
CA TYR A 413 6.42 -26.11 4.91
C TYR A 413 6.37 -24.67 5.40
N ILE A 414 5.75 -23.79 4.63
CA ILE A 414 5.41 -22.43 5.06
C ILE A 414 3.90 -22.39 5.22
N ARG A 415 3.47 -22.31 6.47
CA ARG A 415 2.06 -22.42 6.88
C ARG A 415 1.67 -21.25 7.77
N GLY A 416 0.39 -21.09 8.07
CA GLY A 416 -0.09 -20.06 9.02
C GLY A 416 -0.64 -18.82 8.35
N SER A 417 -0.84 -17.74 9.11
CA SER A 417 -1.42 -16.49 8.61
C SER A 417 -0.35 -15.55 8.05
N PHE A 418 -0.75 -14.52 7.29
CA PHE A 418 0.18 -13.51 6.76
C PHE A 418 0.92 -12.75 7.86
N ALA A 419 0.24 -12.47 8.99
CA ALA A 419 0.86 -11.79 10.13
C ALA A 419 1.82 -12.69 10.92
N SER A 420 1.68 -14.01 10.82
CA SER A 420 2.50 -14.96 11.58
C SER A 420 2.74 -16.24 10.77
N PRO A 421 3.58 -16.17 9.71
CA PRO A 421 3.97 -17.35 8.97
C PRO A 421 4.86 -18.24 9.83
N VAL A 422 4.57 -19.54 9.83
CA VAL A 422 5.34 -20.57 10.54
C VAL A 422 6.10 -21.39 9.50
N ILE A 423 7.41 -21.53 9.72
CA ILE A 423 8.28 -22.38 8.92
C ILE A 423 8.48 -23.69 9.66
N GLU A 424 8.01 -24.79 9.08
CA GLU A 424 8.09 -26.12 9.67
C GLU A 424 8.93 -27.06 8.81
N VAL A 425 9.64 -27.96 9.46
CA VAL A 425 10.37 -29.07 8.83
C VAL A 425 9.74 -30.39 9.25
N ASN A 426 9.78 -31.39 8.37
CA ASN A 426 9.21 -32.71 8.68
C ASN A 426 10.04 -33.43 9.76
N LYS A 427 9.69 -33.23 11.04
CA LYS A 427 10.40 -33.79 12.20
C LYS A 427 10.57 -35.31 12.13
N TRP A 428 9.59 -36.02 11.56
CA TRP A 428 9.66 -37.49 11.40
C TRP A 428 10.73 -37.92 10.41
N ARG A 429 10.79 -37.31 9.22
CA ARG A 429 11.85 -37.62 8.24
C ARG A 429 13.24 -37.26 8.76
N VAL A 430 13.34 -36.17 9.53
CA VAL A 430 14.60 -35.79 10.19
C VAL A 430 15.00 -36.82 11.25
N ALA A 431 14.06 -37.22 12.12
CA ALA A 431 14.30 -38.22 13.16
C ALA A 431 14.64 -39.60 12.59
N ALA A 432 13.94 -40.05 11.55
CA ALA A 432 14.20 -41.33 10.88
C ALA A 432 15.63 -41.43 10.32
N ARG A 433 16.16 -40.34 9.76
CA ARG A 433 17.56 -40.29 9.31
C ARG A 433 18.55 -40.31 10.47
N GLY A 434 18.25 -39.61 11.57
CA GLY A 434 19.04 -39.67 12.80
C GLY A 434 19.10 -41.08 13.38
N LEU A 435 17.99 -41.81 13.40
CA LEU A 435 17.93 -43.20 13.86
C LEU A 435 18.73 -44.15 12.95
N GLY A 436 18.70 -43.94 11.63
CA GLY A 436 19.51 -44.70 10.68
C GLY A 436 21.02 -44.50 10.90
N ALA A 437 21.45 -43.27 11.21
CA ALA A 437 22.84 -42.98 11.56
C ALA A 437 23.28 -43.69 12.85
N VAL A 438 22.42 -43.72 13.88
CA VAL A 438 22.69 -44.44 15.14
C VAL A 438 22.78 -45.96 14.92
N ALA A 439 21.89 -46.54 14.12
CA ALA A 439 21.94 -47.96 13.80
C ALA A 439 23.24 -48.36 13.06
N LEU A 440 23.70 -47.52 12.13
CA LEU A 440 24.97 -47.72 11.43
C LEU A 440 26.21 -47.49 12.33
N ALA A 441 26.09 -46.63 13.35
CA ALA A 441 27.14 -46.39 14.34
C ALA A 441 27.56 -47.66 15.09
N VAL A 442 26.59 -48.55 15.36
CA VAL A 442 26.81 -49.82 16.06
C VAL A 442 27.70 -50.76 15.24
N ALA A 443 27.61 -50.70 13.91
CA ALA A 443 28.43 -51.52 13.02
C ALA A 443 29.82 -50.90 12.79
N ASN A 444 29.88 -49.59 12.53
CA ASN A 444 31.14 -48.84 12.43
C ASN A 444 30.84 -47.33 12.59
N PRO A 445 31.51 -46.63 13.51
CA PRO A 445 31.24 -45.20 13.78
C PRO A 445 31.47 -44.30 12.56
N LEU A 446 32.29 -44.70 11.58
CA LEU A 446 32.48 -43.96 10.33
C LEU A 446 31.27 -44.08 9.38
N LEU A 447 30.41 -45.10 9.53
CA LEU A 447 29.20 -45.28 8.72
C LEU A 447 28.03 -44.37 9.18
N THR A 448 28.17 -43.67 10.31
CA THR A 448 27.19 -42.69 10.80
C THR A 448 26.94 -41.54 9.84
N LEU A 449 27.94 -41.22 9.02
CA LEU A 449 27.89 -40.14 8.04
C LEU A 449 27.22 -40.57 6.73
N LEU A 450 27.17 -41.86 6.41
CA LEU A 450 26.58 -42.35 5.15
C LEU A 450 25.13 -41.90 4.90
N PRO A 451 24.19 -41.99 5.86
CA PRO A 451 22.81 -41.52 5.63
C PRO A 451 22.68 -40.00 5.61
N LEU A 452 23.77 -39.26 5.89
CA LEU A 452 23.84 -37.80 5.84
C LEU A 452 24.57 -37.30 4.58
N ILE A 453 25.45 -38.13 4.00
CA ILE A 453 26.16 -37.86 2.75
C ILE A 453 25.20 -38.00 1.58
N ASP A 454 25.18 -36.98 0.75
CA ASP A 454 24.20 -36.84 -0.30
C ASP A 454 24.83 -36.62 -1.67
N ALA A 455 24.60 -37.57 -2.60
CA ALA A 455 24.87 -37.37 -4.02
C ALA A 455 23.67 -36.64 -4.64
N GLY A 456 23.80 -35.34 -4.89
CA GLY A 456 22.74 -34.50 -5.48
C GLY A 456 22.36 -34.97 -6.89
N PRO A 457 21.08 -35.33 -7.18
CA PRO A 457 20.64 -35.66 -8.54
C PRO A 457 20.28 -34.42 -9.36
N GLY A 458 20.43 -33.21 -8.81
CA GLY A 458 20.07 -31.96 -9.47
C GLY A 458 20.93 -31.75 -10.72
N LYS A 459 20.28 -31.47 -11.85
CA LYS A 459 20.94 -31.10 -13.10
C LYS A 459 20.68 -29.63 -13.39
N ASP A 460 21.61 -29.02 -14.11
CA ASP A 460 21.41 -27.70 -14.68
C ASP A 460 20.34 -27.74 -15.77
N SER A 461 19.38 -26.81 -15.70
CA SER A 461 18.27 -26.71 -16.64
C SER A 461 18.03 -25.26 -17.02
N ASP A 462 17.63 -25.01 -18.27
CA ASP A 462 17.15 -23.70 -18.72
C ASP A 462 15.88 -23.31 -17.95
N CYS A 463 15.74 -22.03 -17.60
CA CYS A 463 14.61 -21.53 -16.81
C CYS A 463 13.28 -21.76 -17.53
N GLY A 464 13.26 -21.64 -18.87
CA GLY A 464 12.07 -21.93 -19.66
C GLY A 464 11.66 -23.40 -19.61
N GLN A 465 12.63 -24.31 -19.51
CA GLN A 465 12.38 -25.74 -19.36
C GLN A 465 11.84 -26.08 -17.96
N LEU A 466 12.43 -25.49 -16.90
CA LEU A 466 11.95 -25.68 -15.53
C LEU A 466 10.49 -25.28 -15.34
N VAL A 467 10.07 -24.15 -15.93
CA VAL A 467 8.67 -23.69 -15.87
C VAL A 467 7.73 -24.65 -16.59
N ARG A 468 8.15 -25.22 -17.73
CA ARG A 468 7.35 -26.23 -18.45
C ARG A 468 7.20 -27.50 -17.64
N ASP A 469 8.29 -27.99 -17.05
CA ASP A 469 8.29 -29.25 -16.29
C ASP A 469 7.40 -29.18 -15.06
N VAL A 470 7.38 -28.04 -14.34
CA VAL A 470 6.54 -27.86 -13.15
C VAL A 470 5.05 -27.79 -13.50
N ARG A 471 4.69 -27.19 -14.64
CA ARG A 471 3.30 -27.12 -15.10
C ARG A 471 2.69 -28.47 -15.50
N VAL A 472 3.52 -29.49 -15.73
CA VAL A 472 3.09 -30.84 -16.14
C VAL A 472 2.91 -31.78 -14.93
N LEU A 473 3.37 -31.40 -13.74
CA LEU A 473 3.18 -32.21 -12.54
C LEU A 473 1.70 -32.27 -12.14
N PRO A 474 1.12 -33.46 -11.95
CA PRO A 474 -0.25 -33.60 -11.46
C PRO A 474 -0.35 -32.97 -10.07
N HIS A 475 -1.34 -32.09 -9.90
CA HIS A 475 -1.62 -31.35 -8.67
C HIS A 475 -2.33 -32.19 -7.61
#